data_AF-A0A2U1R264-F1
#
_entry.id   AF-A0A2U1R264-F1
#
_cell.length_a   1.000
_cell.length_b   1.000
_cell.length_c   1.000
_cell.angle_alpha   90.00
_cell.angle_beta   90.00
_cell.angle_gamma   90.00
#
_symmetry.space_group_name_H-M   'P 1'
#
loop_
_entity.id
_entity.type
_entity.pdbx_description
1 polymer ?
#
loop_
_entity_poly.entity_id
_entity_poly.type
_entity_poly.pdbx_seq_one_letter_code
_entity_poly.pdbx_strand_id
1 'polypeptide(L)'
;MIRLPEILKVQIKESIKLNSIKGEKGWRFSKEDEDSLLGHFLANLITEKQYFEQSDKKYEWEIIYNKFRGKGKDALESKIGADAIITFEIKNNITNRKTIKSILFQAKKEGNRSGLREQKNLMDKFAKGGNFIFTCGPNGYFAQDNLDAEKVRIGDFLADQFVACLIGIEGMFYDEDNKELITRNKIKTNYSIKDEIVIEVEIDKKDDR
;
A
#
# COMPACT_ATOMS: atom_id res chain seq x y z
N MET A 1 -5.74 11.11 10.17
CA MET A 1 -5.05 10.23 11.15
C MET A 1 -6.09 9.33 11.80
N ILE A 2 -5.92 8.01 11.64
CA ILE A 2 -6.86 7.01 12.15
C ILE A 2 -6.66 6.85 13.66
N ARG A 3 -7.67 7.18 14.47
CA ARG A 3 -7.63 6.99 15.92
C ARG A 3 -8.17 5.60 16.25
N LEU A 4 -7.26 4.67 16.53
CA LEU A 4 -7.59 3.31 16.95
C LEU A 4 -7.44 3.15 18.46
N PRO A 5 -8.27 2.30 19.12
CA PRO A 5 -7.98 1.83 20.47
C PRO A 5 -6.59 1.20 20.54
N GLU A 6 -5.83 1.49 21.59
CA GLU A 6 -4.44 1.05 21.65
C GLU A 6 -4.29 -0.47 21.63
N ILE A 7 -5.17 -1.19 22.32
CA ILE A 7 -5.22 -2.65 22.31
C ILE A 7 -5.45 -3.22 20.90
N LEU A 8 -6.29 -2.57 20.09
CA LEU A 8 -6.53 -2.98 18.71
C LEU A 8 -5.28 -2.75 17.85
N LYS A 9 -4.57 -1.63 18.06
CA LYS A 9 -3.29 -1.39 17.35
C LYS A 9 -2.27 -2.47 17.67
N VAL A 10 -2.11 -2.81 18.95
CA VAL A 10 -1.18 -3.87 19.38
C VAL A 10 -1.52 -5.20 18.70
N GLN A 11 -2.80 -5.60 18.72
CA GLN A 11 -3.27 -6.82 18.06
C GLN A 11 -2.95 -6.83 16.54
N ILE A 12 -3.21 -5.72 15.84
CA ILE A 12 -2.93 -5.61 14.40
C ILE A 12 -1.43 -5.71 14.15
N LYS A 13 -0.61 -5.00 14.94
CA LYS A 13 0.85 -5.04 14.82
C LYS A 13 1.40 -6.45 15.02
N GLU A 14 0.96 -7.15 16.05
CA GLU A 14 1.36 -8.53 16.32
C GLU A 14 0.97 -9.46 15.18
N SER A 15 -0.25 -9.33 14.66
CA SER A 15 -0.72 -10.11 13.50
C SER A 15 0.18 -9.92 12.28
N ILE A 16 0.49 -8.66 11.92
CA ILE A 16 1.38 -8.32 10.79
C ILE A 16 2.77 -8.93 10.98
N LYS A 17 3.37 -8.79 12.17
CA LYS A 17 4.72 -9.29 12.45
C LYS A 17 4.76 -10.83 12.35
N LEU A 18 3.82 -11.51 12.99
CA LEU A 18 3.72 -12.98 12.96
C LEU A 18 3.53 -13.51 11.54
N ASN A 19 2.65 -12.88 10.76
CA ASN A 19 2.36 -13.30 9.39
C ASN A 19 3.52 -12.99 8.43
N SER A 20 4.25 -11.89 8.65
CA SER A 20 5.46 -11.59 7.87
C SER A 20 6.52 -12.68 8.06
N ILE A 21 6.76 -13.13 9.30
CA ILE A 21 7.70 -14.22 9.59
C ILE A 21 7.30 -15.52 8.87
N LYS A 22 5.99 -15.82 8.79
CA LYS A 22 5.51 -16.99 8.01
C LYS A 22 5.77 -16.81 6.52
N GLY A 23 5.46 -15.64 5.97
CA GLY A 23 5.63 -15.33 4.55
C GLY A 23 7.08 -15.46 4.07
N GLU A 24 8.06 -15.06 4.90
CA GLU A 24 9.49 -15.15 4.58
C GLU A 24 9.97 -16.59 4.38
N LYS A 25 9.32 -17.58 5.01
CA LYS A 25 9.66 -19.01 4.83
C LYS A 25 9.50 -19.49 3.38
N GLY A 26 8.72 -18.75 2.57
CA GLY A 26 8.54 -19.01 1.13
C GLY A 26 9.83 -18.89 0.32
N TRP A 27 10.85 -18.19 0.81
CA TRP A 27 12.10 -17.97 0.08
C TRP A 27 12.70 -19.27 -0.44
N ARG A 28 12.80 -20.30 0.41
CA ARG A 28 13.43 -21.58 0.05
C ARG A 28 12.75 -22.27 -1.13
N PHE A 29 11.46 -22.05 -1.33
CA PHE A 29 10.64 -22.75 -2.33
C PHE A 29 10.50 -21.98 -3.63
N SER A 30 10.62 -20.65 -3.60
CA SER A 30 10.33 -19.80 -4.76
C SER A 30 11.45 -18.82 -5.10
N LYS A 31 12.67 -19.02 -4.58
CA LYS A 31 13.81 -18.09 -4.75
C LYS A 31 14.17 -17.75 -6.20
N GLU A 32 13.69 -18.48 -7.19
CA GLU A 32 14.01 -18.25 -8.61
C GLU A 32 13.16 -17.13 -9.21
N ASP A 33 11.90 -17.01 -8.78
CA ASP A 33 10.93 -16.08 -9.35
C ASP A 33 10.47 -15.01 -8.33
N GLU A 34 10.70 -13.74 -8.66
CA GLU A 34 10.34 -12.60 -7.81
C GLU A 34 8.83 -12.51 -7.56
N ASP A 35 8.05 -12.75 -8.60
CA ASP A 35 6.59 -12.66 -8.55
C ASP A 35 6.00 -13.72 -7.62
N SER A 36 6.52 -14.95 -7.69
CA SER A 36 6.14 -16.03 -6.78
C SER A 36 6.49 -15.74 -5.33
N LEU A 37 7.69 -15.18 -5.05
CA LEU A 37 8.09 -14.80 -3.69
C LEU A 37 7.15 -13.73 -3.12
N LEU A 38 6.86 -12.72 -3.92
CA LEU A 38 6.01 -11.61 -3.53
C LEU A 38 4.57 -12.10 -3.29
N GLY A 39 4.03 -12.89 -4.21
CA GLY A 39 2.69 -13.46 -4.08
C GLY A 39 2.54 -14.32 -2.82
N HIS A 40 3.50 -15.21 -2.55
CA HIS A 40 3.49 -16.03 -1.33
C HIS A 40 3.56 -15.19 -0.06
N PHE A 41 4.45 -14.19 -0.04
CA PHE A 41 4.60 -13.31 1.11
C PHE A 41 3.32 -12.54 1.41
N LEU A 42 2.80 -11.86 0.40
CA LEU A 42 1.63 -10.99 0.56
C LEU A 42 0.38 -11.80 0.88
N ALA A 43 0.24 -13.02 0.37
CA ALA A 43 -0.84 -13.92 0.75
C ALA A 43 -0.85 -14.25 2.25
N ASN A 44 0.32 -14.31 2.90
CA ASN A 44 0.39 -14.47 4.36
C ASN A 44 0.04 -13.17 5.09
N LEU A 45 0.35 -12.01 4.51
CA LEU A 45 0.06 -10.70 5.09
C LEU A 45 -1.43 -10.34 5.03
N ILE A 46 -2.15 -10.83 4.01
CA ILE A 46 -3.61 -10.68 3.91
C ILE A 46 -4.26 -11.24 5.17
N THR A 47 -5.24 -10.51 5.68
CA THR A 47 -6.13 -11.00 6.73
C THR A 47 -7.53 -11.10 6.17
N GLU A 48 -8.21 -12.22 6.41
CA GLU A 48 -9.67 -12.21 6.37
C GLU A 48 -10.21 -11.14 7.34
N LYS A 49 -11.42 -10.65 7.10
CA LYS A 49 -12.05 -9.64 7.94
C LYS A 49 -12.03 -10.05 9.42
N GLN A 50 -11.33 -9.26 10.22
CA GLN A 50 -11.17 -9.45 11.65
C GLN A 50 -12.15 -8.54 12.41
N TYR A 51 -12.63 -9.03 13.55
CA TYR A 51 -13.56 -8.31 14.40
C TYR A 51 -12.90 -8.05 15.75
N PHE A 52 -13.08 -6.84 16.26
CA PHE A 52 -12.67 -6.45 17.60
C PHE A 52 -13.86 -5.84 18.32
N GLU A 53 -14.18 -6.39 19.48
CA GLU A 53 -15.26 -5.91 20.34
C GLU A 53 -14.78 -5.80 21.78
N GLN A 54 -14.84 -4.59 22.35
CA GLN A 54 -14.53 -4.33 23.74
C GLN A 54 -15.42 -3.21 24.27
N SER A 55 -16.33 -3.54 25.18
CA SER A 55 -17.26 -2.58 25.80
C SER A 55 -18.03 -1.77 24.75
N ASP A 56 -17.73 -0.48 24.61
CA ASP A 56 -18.34 0.49 23.69
C ASP A 56 -17.55 0.66 22.39
N LYS A 57 -16.73 -0.32 22.03
CA LYS A 57 -15.87 -0.29 20.84
C LYS A 57 -16.12 -1.54 20.01
N LYS A 58 -16.59 -1.34 18.78
CA LYS A 58 -16.78 -2.40 17.80
C LYS A 58 -16.14 -2.01 16.48
N TYR A 59 -15.13 -2.77 16.07
CA TYR A 59 -14.36 -2.53 14.86
C TYR A 59 -14.30 -3.77 13.98
N GLU A 60 -14.38 -3.56 12.68
CA GLU A 60 -13.99 -4.51 11.65
C GLU A 60 -12.74 -4.00 10.98
N TRP A 61 -11.77 -4.87 10.71
CA TRP A 61 -10.59 -4.48 9.98
C TRP A 61 -10.06 -5.59 9.09
N GLU A 62 -9.37 -5.22 8.03
CA GLU A 62 -8.67 -6.15 7.15
C GLU A 62 -7.48 -5.47 6.47
N ILE A 63 -6.49 -6.29 6.11
CA ILE A 63 -5.37 -5.92 5.26
C ILE A 63 -5.50 -6.71 3.97
N ILE A 64 -5.54 -6.00 2.85
CA ILE A 64 -5.59 -6.56 1.51
C ILE A 64 -4.40 -6.03 0.71
N TYR A 65 -4.06 -6.70 -0.39
CA TYR A 65 -3.14 -6.15 -1.38
C TYR A 65 -3.70 -6.35 -2.78
N ASN A 66 -3.30 -5.47 -3.68
CA ASN A 66 -3.64 -5.57 -5.10
C ASN A 66 -2.37 -5.37 -5.91
N LYS A 67 -2.10 -6.28 -6.84
CA LYS A 67 -0.98 -6.14 -7.78
C LYS A 67 -1.45 -5.39 -9.01
N PHE A 68 -0.71 -4.38 -9.43
CA PHE A 68 -0.98 -3.65 -10.65
C PHE A 68 -0.53 -4.51 -11.83
N ARG A 69 -1.48 -5.23 -12.44
CA ARG A 69 -1.18 -6.07 -13.61
C ARG A 69 -1.13 -5.20 -14.85
N GLY A 70 0.00 -5.19 -15.56
CA GLY A 70 0.07 -4.60 -16.90
C GLY A 70 1.43 -4.77 -17.56
N LYS A 71 1.45 -5.31 -18.77
CA LYS A 71 2.60 -5.21 -19.69
C LYS A 71 2.24 -4.20 -20.77
N GLY A 72 3.15 -3.29 -21.10
CA GLY A 72 3.00 -2.34 -22.21
C GLY A 72 3.13 -0.88 -21.80
N LYS A 73 3.15 0.00 -22.81
CA LYS A 73 3.44 1.45 -22.69
C LYS A 73 2.48 2.22 -21.77
N ASP A 74 1.29 1.65 -21.53
CA ASP A 74 0.24 2.26 -20.71
C ASP A 74 0.00 1.56 -19.37
N ALA A 75 0.82 0.58 -19.01
CA ALA A 75 0.70 -0.12 -17.74
C ALA A 75 0.83 0.85 -16.57
N LEU A 76 -0.07 0.71 -15.59
CA LEU A 76 -0.08 1.55 -14.39
C LEU A 76 1.29 1.55 -13.70
N GLU A 77 1.93 0.39 -13.60
CA GLU A 77 3.29 0.21 -13.06
C GLU A 77 4.32 1.18 -13.68
N SER A 78 4.32 1.34 -15.00
CA SER A 78 5.24 2.26 -15.69
C SER A 78 5.00 3.74 -15.38
N LYS A 79 3.77 4.09 -14.97
CA LYS A 79 3.35 5.47 -14.71
C LYS A 79 3.55 5.86 -13.24
N ILE A 80 3.29 4.94 -12.32
CA ILE A 80 3.37 5.19 -10.87
C ILE A 80 4.64 4.64 -10.23
N GLY A 81 5.36 3.72 -10.91
CA GLY A 81 6.59 3.11 -10.42
C GLY A 81 6.39 2.13 -9.27
N ALA A 82 5.20 1.54 -9.13
CA ALA A 82 4.87 0.58 -8.08
C ALA A 82 4.36 -0.71 -8.72
N ASP A 83 4.70 -1.85 -8.12
CA ASP A 83 4.17 -3.16 -8.52
C ASP A 83 2.78 -3.39 -7.93
N ALA A 84 2.52 -2.82 -6.75
CA ALA A 84 1.34 -3.16 -5.96
C ALA A 84 1.04 -2.12 -4.87
N ILE A 85 -0.10 -2.31 -4.23
CA ILE A 85 -0.60 -1.53 -3.10
C ILE A 85 -0.99 -2.46 -1.96
N ILE A 86 -0.67 -2.06 -0.73
CA ILE A 86 -1.23 -2.66 0.49
C ILE A 86 -2.28 -1.68 1.02
N THR A 87 -3.47 -2.20 1.32
CA THR A 87 -4.60 -1.42 1.83
C THR A 87 -5.02 -1.96 3.18
N PHE A 88 -5.09 -1.07 4.16
CA PHE A 88 -5.65 -1.31 5.47
C PHE A 88 -7.02 -0.64 5.54
N GLU A 89 -8.05 -1.46 5.71
CA GLU A 89 -9.41 -1.00 5.90
C GLU A 89 -9.83 -1.17 7.35
N ILE A 90 -10.51 -0.17 7.88
CA ILE A 90 -11.16 -0.27 9.17
C ILE A 90 -12.55 0.37 9.15
N LYS A 91 -13.51 -0.30 9.77
CA LYS A 91 -14.86 0.20 9.98
C LYS A 91 -15.16 0.23 11.48
N ASN A 92 -15.49 1.41 11.99
CA ASN A 92 -16.11 1.54 13.31
C ASN A 92 -17.60 1.23 13.15
N ASN A 93 -18.06 0.13 13.74
CA ASN A 93 -19.42 -0.37 13.59
C ASN A 93 -20.46 0.42 14.41
N ILE A 94 -20.03 1.20 15.40
CA ILE A 94 -20.93 2.05 16.20
C ILE A 94 -21.23 3.34 15.44
N THR A 95 -20.20 3.96 14.86
CA THR A 95 -20.38 5.19 14.07
C THR A 95 -20.63 4.94 12.59
N ASN A 96 -20.64 3.66 12.17
CA ASN A 96 -20.66 3.21 10.78
C ASN A 96 -19.61 3.90 9.87
N ARG A 97 -18.46 4.30 10.44
CA ARG A 97 -17.42 5.04 9.70
C ARG A 97 -16.38 4.08 9.16
N LYS A 98 -16.28 3.98 7.83
CA LYS A 98 -15.17 3.30 7.13
C LYS A 98 -14.02 4.27 6.93
N THR A 99 -12.81 3.82 7.22
CA THR A 99 -11.55 4.51 6.89
C THR A 99 -10.67 3.55 6.14
N ILE A 100 -10.10 4.03 5.04
CA ILE A 100 -9.17 3.28 4.21
C ILE A 100 -7.84 4.01 4.25
N LYS A 101 -6.76 3.24 4.27
CA LYS A 101 -5.42 3.79 4.16
C LYS A 101 -4.57 2.80 3.39
N SER A 102 -3.76 3.32 2.47
CA SER A 102 -2.93 2.45 1.65
C SER A 102 -1.51 2.94 1.51
N ILE A 103 -0.65 2.04 1.05
CA ILE A 103 0.75 2.31 0.79
C ILE A 103 1.18 1.56 -0.47
N LEU A 104 1.84 2.27 -1.38
CA LEU A 104 2.40 1.70 -2.61
C LEU A 104 3.74 1.03 -2.34
N PHE A 105 4.11 0.05 -3.14
CA PHE A 105 5.47 -0.45 -3.10
C PHE A 105 5.95 -0.97 -4.45
N GLN A 106 7.26 -0.85 -4.64
CA GLN A 106 8.00 -1.55 -5.68
C GLN A 106 8.79 -2.68 -5.03
N ALA A 107 8.58 -3.91 -5.50
CA ALA A 107 9.36 -5.06 -5.11
C ALA A 107 10.58 -5.24 -6.02
N LYS A 108 11.66 -5.73 -5.43
CA LYS A 108 12.87 -6.24 -6.10
C LYS A 108 13.50 -7.35 -5.29
N LYS A 109 14.12 -8.31 -5.97
CA LYS A 109 15.09 -9.21 -5.34
C LYS A 109 16.36 -8.49 -4.96
N GLU A 110 16.97 -8.94 -3.87
CA GLU A 110 18.27 -8.45 -3.42
C GLU A 110 19.30 -8.54 -4.55
N GLY A 111 20.08 -7.46 -4.72
CA GLY A 111 21.05 -7.31 -5.81
C GLY A 111 20.47 -6.72 -7.09
N ASN A 112 19.14 -6.75 -7.30
CA ASN A 112 18.50 -6.13 -8.45
C ASN A 112 18.07 -4.69 -8.13
N ARG A 113 18.80 -3.71 -8.65
CA ARG A 113 18.51 -2.27 -8.50
C ARG A 113 18.10 -1.59 -9.81
N SER A 114 17.93 -2.35 -10.88
CA SER A 114 17.61 -1.78 -12.19
C SER A 114 16.30 -1.01 -12.15
N GLY A 115 16.31 0.23 -12.65
CA GLY A 115 15.15 1.13 -12.70
C GLY A 115 14.61 1.60 -11.34
N LEU A 116 15.13 1.11 -10.21
CA LEU A 116 14.51 1.30 -8.90
C LEU A 116 14.47 2.75 -8.44
N ARG A 117 15.49 3.56 -8.82
CA ARG A 117 15.51 5.00 -8.54
C ARG A 117 14.41 5.75 -9.29
N GLU A 118 14.20 5.42 -10.56
CA GLU A 118 13.15 6.01 -11.37
C GLU A 118 11.76 5.61 -10.85
N GLN A 119 11.56 4.32 -10.58
CA GLN A 119 10.34 3.78 -9.97
C GLN A 119 10.03 4.47 -8.63
N LYS A 120 11.04 4.63 -7.76
CA LYS A 120 10.87 5.35 -6.49
C LYS A 120 10.46 6.81 -6.69
N ASN A 121 11.11 7.52 -7.62
CA ASN A 121 10.76 8.91 -7.91
C ASN A 121 9.31 9.05 -8.43
N LEU A 122 8.83 8.11 -9.25
CA LEU A 122 7.44 8.07 -9.70
C LEU A 122 6.48 7.85 -8.52
N MET A 123 6.79 6.90 -7.64
CA MET A 123 5.98 6.66 -6.44
C MET A 123 5.93 7.88 -5.52
N ASP A 124 7.05 8.57 -5.33
CA ASP A 124 7.11 9.79 -4.51
C ASP A 124 6.34 10.96 -5.12
N LYS A 125 6.38 11.10 -6.45
CA LYS A 125 5.58 12.09 -7.17
C LYS A 125 4.08 11.81 -7.02
N PHE A 126 3.69 10.54 -7.05
CA PHE A 126 2.29 10.13 -6.98
C PHE A 126 1.74 10.13 -5.54
N ALA A 127 2.44 9.48 -4.61
CA ALA A 127 2.04 9.25 -3.22
C ALA A 127 3.20 9.56 -2.27
N LYS A 128 3.56 10.84 -2.14
CA LYS A 128 4.60 11.31 -1.23
C LYS A 128 4.30 10.87 0.22
N GLY A 129 5.25 10.17 0.84
CA GLY A 129 5.09 9.61 2.20
C GLY A 129 4.15 8.41 2.27
N GLY A 130 3.75 7.88 1.11
CA GLY A 130 2.78 6.80 0.94
C GLY A 130 3.31 5.64 0.12
N ASN A 131 4.63 5.45 0.09
CA ASN A 131 5.27 4.39 -0.67
C ASN A 131 6.52 3.86 0.02
N PHE A 132 7.01 2.68 -0.38
CA PHE A 132 8.28 2.11 0.06
C PHE A 132 8.87 1.14 -0.97
N ILE A 133 10.12 0.74 -0.76
CA ILE A 133 10.80 -0.30 -1.54
C ILE A 133 10.76 -1.60 -0.76
N PHE A 134 10.24 -2.67 -1.38
CA PHE A 134 10.29 -4.03 -0.87
C PHE A 134 11.50 -4.74 -1.47
N THR A 135 12.49 -5.12 -0.65
CA THR A 135 13.57 -6.03 -1.07
C THR A 135 13.37 -7.43 -0.51
N CYS A 136 13.34 -8.47 -1.36
CA CYS A 136 13.34 -9.87 -0.92
C CYS A 136 14.71 -10.52 -1.12
N GLY A 137 15.26 -11.14 -0.07
CA GLY A 137 16.57 -11.80 -0.10
C GLY A 137 16.63 -13.05 0.76
N PRO A 138 17.75 -13.81 0.70
CA PRO A 138 17.94 -15.02 1.51
C PRO A 138 17.96 -14.77 3.01
N ASN A 139 18.33 -13.55 3.41
CA ASN A 139 18.32 -13.13 4.81
C ASN A 139 16.95 -12.61 5.25
N GLY A 140 15.97 -12.61 4.36
CA GLY A 140 14.58 -12.23 4.60
C GLY A 140 14.19 -10.93 3.90
N TYR A 141 13.05 -10.35 4.29
CA TYR A 141 12.36 -9.35 3.48
C TYR A 141 12.31 -7.99 4.17
N PHE A 142 12.67 -6.97 3.41
CA PHE A 142 12.98 -5.66 3.96
C PHE A 142 12.19 -4.56 3.26
N ALA A 143 11.82 -3.55 4.04
CA ALA A 143 11.27 -2.30 3.57
C ALA A 143 12.32 -1.19 3.71
N GLN A 144 12.32 -0.25 2.77
CA GLN A 144 13.06 1.00 2.86
C GLN A 144 12.18 2.16 2.36
N ASP A 145 12.17 3.27 3.10
CA ASP A 145 11.46 4.48 2.68
C ASP A 145 12.17 5.19 1.51
N ASN A 146 13.49 5.07 1.40
CA ASN A 146 14.24 5.47 0.22
C ASN A 146 15.41 4.52 -0.05
N LEU A 147 16.12 4.70 -1.16
CA LEU A 147 17.21 3.81 -1.57
C LEU A 147 18.41 3.75 -0.61
N ASP A 148 18.64 4.83 0.12
CA ASP A 148 19.79 5.04 1.01
C ASP A 148 19.42 4.84 2.50
N ALA A 149 18.13 4.63 2.79
CA ALA A 149 17.62 4.45 4.13
C ALA A 149 17.99 3.07 4.68
N GLU A 150 17.99 2.94 6.00
CA GLU A 150 18.17 1.66 6.66
C GLU A 150 17.09 0.66 6.23
N LYS A 151 17.51 -0.58 5.97
CA LYS A 151 16.62 -1.71 5.71
C LYS A 151 16.04 -2.19 7.02
N VAL A 152 14.72 -2.14 7.13
CA VAL A 152 13.98 -2.73 8.26
C VAL A 152 13.15 -3.90 7.77
N ARG A 153 12.84 -4.87 8.63
CA ARG A 153 11.96 -5.98 8.24
C ARG A 153 10.59 -5.45 7.85
N ILE A 154 9.99 -6.02 6.80
CA ILE A 154 8.69 -5.54 6.33
C ILE A 154 7.62 -5.61 7.42
N GLY A 155 7.61 -6.67 8.23
CA GLY A 155 6.64 -6.82 9.31
C GLY A 155 6.76 -5.68 10.33
N ASP A 156 7.98 -5.32 10.69
CA ASP A 156 8.24 -4.19 11.59
C ASP A 156 7.91 -2.85 10.94
N PHE A 157 8.26 -2.66 9.67
CA PHE A 157 7.91 -1.45 8.94
C PHE A 157 6.40 -1.22 8.87
N LEU A 158 5.64 -2.24 8.47
CA LEU A 158 4.19 -2.13 8.36
C LEU A 158 3.53 -1.97 9.74
N ALA A 159 3.98 -2.70 10.76
CA ALA A 159 3.46 -2.56 12.11
C ALA A 159 3.78 -1.18 12.72
N ASP A 160 5.03 -0.74 12.64
CA ASP A 160 5.53 0.39 13.41
C ASP A 160 5.51 1.72 12.66
N GLN A 161 5.44 1.70 11.33
CA GLN A 161 5.28 2.91 10.51
C GLN A 161 3.87 3.02 9.94
N PHE A 162 3.39 1.97 9.25
CA PHE A 162 2.12 2.05 8.54
C PHE A 162 0.91 2.00 9.48
N VAL A 163 0.80 1.02 10.37
CA VAL A 163 -0.31 0.95 11.35
C VAL A 163 -0.23 2.08 12.38
N ALA A 164 0.98 2.49 12.77
CA ALA A 164 1.20 3.64 13.66
C ALA A 164 0.84 5.00 13.03
N CYS A 165 0.45 5.03 11.76
CA CYS A 165 0.06 6.24 11.04
C CYS A 165 1.17 7.25 10.78
N LEU A 166 2.41 6.78 10.68
CA LEU A 166 3.58 7.59 10.31
C LEU A 166 3.73 7.72 8.79
N ILE A 167 3.38 6.66 8.04
CA ILE A 167 3.44 6.60 6.58
C ILE A 167 2.12 6.10 5.98
N GLY A 168 1.89 6.27 4.68
CA GLY A 168 0.69 5.81 3.97
C GLY A 168 -0.36 6.91 3.81
N ILE A 169 -1.21 6.77 2.79
CA ILE A 169 -2.19 7.79 2.38
C ILE A 169 -3.59 7.37 2.79
N GLU A 170 -4.25 8.19 3.61
CA GLU A 170 -5.66 8.01 3.98
C GLU A 170 -6.57 8.29 2.79
N GLY A 171 -7.46 7.35 2.46
CA GLY A 171 -8.39 7.44 1.34
C GLY A 171 -7.80 7.11 -0.03
N MET A 172 -6.54 6.64 -0.09
CA MET A 172 -6.01 6.02 -1.30
C MET A 172 -6.48 4.57 -1.37
N PHE A 173 -6.90 4.09 -2.54
CA PHE A 173 -7.24 2.68 -2.78
C PHE A 173 -7.17 2.38 -4.28
N TYR A 174 -7.11 1.09 -4.63
CA TYR A 174 -7.15 0.64 -6.01
C TYR A 174 -8.54 0.08 -6.34
N ASP A 175 -9.14 0.61 -7.40
CA ASP A 175 -10.37 0.12 -7.99
C ASP A 175 -10.00 -0.94 -9.05
N GLU A 176 -10.21 -2.21 -8.72
CA GLU A 176 -9.85 -3.31 -9.61
C GLU A 176 -10.70 -3.38 -10.87
N ASP A 177 -11.98 -3.02 -10.77
CA ASP A 177 -12.94 -3.10 -11.87
C ASP A 177 -12.56 -2.09 -12.96
N ASN A 178 -12.20 -0.87 -12.55
CA ASN A 178 -11.78 0.20 -13.45
C ASN A 178 -10.26 0.21 -13.69
N LYS A 179 -9.49 -0.56 -12.92
CA LYS A 179 -8.00 -0.57 -12.90
C LYS A 179 -7.41 0.80 -12.59
N GLU A 180 -8.03 1.52 -11.67
CA GLU A 180 -7.66 2.89 -11.32
C GLU A 180 -7.12 2.99 -9.89
N LEU A 181 -6.05 3.76 -9.72
CA LEU A 181 -5.57 4.13 -8.40
C LEU A 181 -6.20 5.47 -7.99
N ILE A 182 -7.04 5.44 -6.97
CA ILE A 182 -7.83 6.59 -6.52
C ILE A 182 -7.19 7.18 -5.27
N THR A 183 -7.16 8.52 -5.18
CA THR A 183 -6.70 9.27 -4.00
C THR A 183 -7.75 10.27 -3.54
N ARG A 184 -7.70 10.68 -2.27
CA ARG A 184 -8.70 11.58 -1.64
C ARG A 184 -8.83 12.95 -2.31
N ASN A 185 -7.80 13.43 -3.00
CA ASN A 185 -7.82 14.69 -3.76
C ASN A 185 -8.39 14.52 -5.19
N LYS A 186 -9.01 13.38 -5.50
CA LYS A 186 -9.54 13.06 -6.83
C LYS A 186 -8.51 13.20 -7.97
N ILE A 187 -7.22 12.94 -7.70
CA ILE A 187 -6.31 12.63 -8.81
C ILE A 187 -6.72 11.24 -9.29
N LYS A 188 -7.65 11.22 -10.25
CA LYS A 188 -8.03 10.03 -10.99
C LYS A 188 -7.00 9.82 -12.08
N THR A 189 -6.31 8.68 -12.07
CA THR A 189 -5.55 8.25 -13.24
C THR A 189 -6.51 7.50 -14.17
N ASN A 190 -7.36 8.22 -14.90
CA ASN A 190 -8.16 7.64 -15.98
C ASN A 190 -7.22 7.26 -17.13
N TYR A 191 -6.61 6.08 -17.14
CA TYR A 191 -5.78 5.71 -18.29
C TYR A 191 -5.92 4.25 -18.71
N SER A 192 -7.13 3.91 -19.17
CA SER A 192 -7.29 2.98 -20.28
C SER A 192 -7.75 3.76 -21.53
N ILE A 193 -6.90 3.80 -22.57
CA ILE A 193 -7.17 4.09 -24.01
C ILE A 193 -8.67 4.30 -24.33
N LYS A 194 -9.20 5.43 -24.81
CA LYS A 194 -8.87 6.39 -25.88
C LYS A 194 -9.62 7.72 -25.58
N ASP A 195 -9.09 8.83 -26.11
CA ASP A 195 -9.67 10.19 -26.20
C ASP A 195 -9.40 11.17 -25.03
N GLU A 196 -8.96 12.37 -25.44
CA GLU A 196 -8.56 13.54 -24.64
C GLU A 196 -9.69 14.11 -23.80
N ILE A 197 -9.37 14.59 -22.59
CA ILE A 197 -10.05 15.76 -22.02
C ILE A 197 -9.01 16.64 -21.33
N VAL A 198 -8.80 17.85 -21.86
CA VAL A 198 -8.18 18.99 -21.17
C VAL A 198 -9.32 19.76 -20.50
N ILE A 199 -9.22 20.02 -19.19
CA ILE A 199 -10.16 20.90 -18.48
C ILE A 199 -9.40 22.17 -18.10
N GLU A 200 -9.75 23.29 -18.74
CA GLU A 200 -9.47 24.62 -18.23
C GLU A 200 -10.52 24.98 -17.17
N VAL A 201 -10.07 25.48 -16.03
CA VAL A 201 -10.94 25.89 -14.93
C VAL A 201 -10.91 27.41 -14.84
N GLU A 202 -12.02 28.06 -15.19
CA GLU A 202 -12.29 29.45 -14.80
C GLU A 202 -12.79 29.48 -13.35
N ILE A 203 -12.14 30.31 -12.53
CA ILE A 203 -12.53 30.56 -11.15
C ILE A 203 -13.36 31.84 -11.14
N ASP A 204 -14.67 31.71 -11.02
CA ASP A 204 -15.56 32.83 -10.75
C ASP A 204 -15.37 33.29 -9.29
N LYS A 205 -14.76 34.46 -9.12
CA LYS A 205 -14.78 35.17 -7.84
C LYS A 205 -16.12 35.88 -7.72
N LYS A 206 -17.02 35.33 -6.91
CA LYS A 206 -18.15 36.11 -6.40
C LYS A 206 -17.63 37.06 -5.32
N ASP A 207 -17.68 38.36 -5.64
CA ASP A 207 -17.52 39.43 -4.66
C ASP A 207 -18.76 39.45 -3.74
N ASP A 208 -18.49 39.33 -2.44
CA ASP A 208 -19.44 39.57 -1.37
C ASP A 208 -19.87 41.05 -1.36
N ARG A 209 -21.17 41.30 -1.45
CA ARG A 209 -21.81 42.53 -0.96
C ARG A 209 -23.08 42.18 -0.21
#